data_AF-U1R0L9-F1
#
_entry.id   AF-U1R0L9-F1
#
_cell.length_a   1.000
_cell.length_b   1.000
_cell.length_c   1.000
_cell.angle_alpha   90.00
_cell.angle_beta   90.00
_cell.angle_gamma   90.00
#
_symmetry.space_group_name_H-M   'P 1'
#
loop_
_entity.id
_entity.type
_entity.pdbx_description
1 polymer ?
#
loop_
_entity_poly.entity_id
_entity_poly.type
_entity_poly.pdbx_seq_one_letter_code
_entity_poly.pdbx_strand_id
1 'polypeptide(L)'
;MRKNRVATAATSVWPTNTTPNNTHSTTVAIPAVVGSSSSTCRSHGDPRRIRNCLSGRRVDRAVNKRGHITNAVLLALGLAVVLNPTPELRTAEWAVELLPPVVLGALLPDIDTEFGRHRKTLHNLPVLALFVAYPIVFDNLQFVWIGIATHYVLDVVGSKRGIALFYPYEQEYGLPIGVAVSSDRADLVTAVISAAEVALLAVLHFFVVDLTTAGVRPQVYELLPEVATQFLRVAEAGPI
;
A
#
# COMPACT_ATOMS: atom_id res chain seq x y z
N MET A 1 7.95 13.25 52.91
CA MET A 1 9.38 13.43 52.55
C MET A 1 9.46 14.01 51.13
N ARG A 2 9.93 15.25 51.00
CA ARG A 2 10.16 15.96 49.72
C ARG A 2 11.43 15.43 49.05
N LYS A 3 11.44 15.30 47.72
CA LYS A 3 12.61 15.63 46.89
C LYS A 3 12.16 16.32 45.61
N ASN A 4 12.32 17.65 45.63
CA ASN A 4 12.37 18.51 44.47
C ASN A 4 13.60 18.16 43.62
N ARG A 5 13.47 18.25 42.29
CA ARG A 5 14.53 18.82 41.46
C ARG A 5 13.96 19.47 40.21
N VAL A 6 14.14 20.78 40.18
CA VAL A 6 13.94 21.71 39.07
C VAL A 6 15.22 21.69 38.21
N ALA A 7 15.09 21.70 36.88
CA ALA A 7 16.00 22.39 35.96
C ALA A 7 15.35 22.41 34.56
N THR A 8 14.78 23.53 34.11
CA THR A 8 15.40 24.67 33.40
C THR A 8 15.38 24.50 31.89
N ALA A 9 14.57 25.35 31.24
CA ALA A 9 14.40 25.50 29.81
C ALA A 9 15.67 26.02 29.12
N ALA A 10 15.96 25.51 27.92
CA ALA A 10 16.95 26.07 27.01
C ALA A 10 16.23 26.52 25.72
N THR A 11 15.99 27.82 25.63
CA THR A 11 15.58 28.54 24.42
C THR A 11 16.81 28.82 23.56
N SER A 12 16.89 28.24 22.36
CA SER A 12 17.94 28.58 21.39
C SER A 12 17.54 29.84 20.62
N VAL A 13 18.16 30.95 21.02
CA VAL A 13 18.11 32.26 20.34
C VAL A 13 19.07 32.22 19.15
N TRP A 14 18.56 32.51 17.95
CA TRP A 14 19.38 32.75 16.76
C TRP A 14 19.95 34.18 16.81
N PRO A 15 21.25 34.39 16.50
CA PRO A 15 21.82 35.73 16.46
C PRO A 15 21.43 36.46 15.17
N THR A 16 20.87 37.65 15.31
CA THR A 16 20.76 38.67 14.26
C THR A 16 22.11 39.38 14.11
N ASN A 17 22.65 39.42 12.89
CA ASN A 17 23.84 40.21 12.57
C ASN A 17 23.48 41.31 11.58
N THR A 18 23.74 42.55 11.98
CA THR A 18 23.50 43.79 11.23
C THR A 18 24.78 44.25 10.51
N THR A 19 24.72 44.35 9.17
CA THR A 19 25.28 45.35 8.19
C THR A 19 26.68 45.98 8.38
N PRO A 20 27.47 46.29 7.31
CA PRO A 20 27.02 47.19 6.23
C PRO A 20 27.53 46.98 4.79
N ASN A 21 26.71 47.51 3.87
CA ASN A 21 27.01 48.19 2.60
C ASN A 21 28.30 47.86 1.85
N ASN A 22 28.18 47.32 0.63
CA ASN A 22 29.03 47.70 -0.50
C ASN A 22 28.29 47.50 -1.82
N THR A 23 28.14 48.61 -2.53
CA THR A 23 27.69 48.77 -3.91
C THR A 23 28.63 48.06 -4.87
N HIS A 24 28.13 47.04 -5.59
CA HIS A 24 28.56 46.75 -6.95
C HIS A 24 27.37 46.22 -7.75
N SER A 25 27.02 46.98 -8.78
CA SER A 25 26.07 46.59 -9.81
C SER A 25 26.67 45.42 -10.59
N THR A 26 26.05 44.25 -10.51
CA THR A 26 26.33 43.13 -11.41
C THR A 26 24.99 42.46 -11.69
N THR A 27 24.45 42.72 -12.88
CA THR A 27 23.31 42.00 -13.43
C THR A 27 23.70 40.53 -13.60
N VAL A 28 23.39 39.71 -12.60
CA VAL A 28 23.50 38.26 -12.70
C VAL A 28 22.19 37.76 -13.32
N ALA A 29 22.26 37.38 -14.58
CA ALA A 29 21.19 36.67 -15.27
C ALA A 29 20.95 35.33 -14.54
N ILE A 30 19.73 35.15 -14.05
CA ILE A 30 19.23 33.87 -13.54
C ILE A 30 19.11 32.91 -14.75
N PRO A 31 19.82 31.77 -14.80
CA PRO A 31 19.49 30.75 -15.78
C PRO A 31 18.14 30.15 -15.38
N ALA A 32 17.15 30.32 -16.26
CA ALA A 32 15.88 29.61 -16.17
C ALA A 32 16.17 28.11 -16.09
N VAL A 33 15.64 27.49 -15.03
CA VAL A 33 15.58 26.03 -14.89
C VAL A 33 14.85 25.49 -16.12
N VAL A 34 15.60 24.79 -16.98
CA VAL A 34 15.08 24.03 -18.12
C VAL A 34 14.29 22.86 -17.54
N GLY A 35 13.02 23.14 -17.23
CA GLY A 35 12.03 22.14 -16.90
C GLY A 35 11.59 21.40 -18.16
N SER A 36 11.59 20.06 -18.05
CA SER A 36 10.68 19.17 -18.75
C SER A 36 10.66 19.26 -20.28
N SER A 37 11.44 18.37 -20.89
CA SER A 37 11.30 17.90 -22.27
C SER A 37 9.83 17.87 -22.72
N SER A 38 9.51 18.80 -23.60
CA SER A 38 8.32 18.82 -24.42
C SER A 38 8.30 17.58 -25.32
N SER A 39 7.36 16.67 -25.10
CA SER A 39 6.97 15.71 -26.14
C SER A 39 6.16 16.46 -27.18
N THR A 40 6.88 17.14 -28.08
CA THR A 40 6.30 17.78 -29.26
C THR A 40 5.59 16.71 -30.08
N CYS A 41 4.26 16.76 -30.11
CA CYS A 41 3.45 15.96 -31.03
C CYS A 41 3.79 16.38 -32.47
N ARG A 42 4.73 15.68 -33.11
CA ARG A 42 4.92 15.80 -34.57
C ARG A 42 3.68 15.22 -35.27
N SER A 43 2.90 16.11 -35.85
CA SER A 43 1.74 15.83 -36.69
C SER A 43 2.19 15.41 -38.09
N HIS A 44 2.51 14.13 -38.26
CA HIS A 44 2.47 13.54 -39.61
C HIS A 44 1.02 13.22 -39.95
N GLY A 45 0.31 14.20 -40.52
CA GLY A 45 -0.80 14.04 -41.48
C GLY A 45 -2.02 13.16 -41.14
N ASP A 46 -2.11 12.53 -39.97
CA ASP A 46 -3.22 11.64 -39.62
C ASP A 46 -4.29 12.37 -38.78
N PRO A 47 -5.50 12.61 -39.31
CA PRO A 47 -6.59 13.28 -38.61
C PRO A 47 -7.04 12.54 -37.32
N ARG A 48 -6.74 11.24 -37.18
CA ARG A 48 -7.08 10.47 -35.97
C ARG A 48 -6.15 10.79 -34.79
N ARG A 49 -4.90 11.18 -35.05
CA ARG A 49 -3.92 11.55 -34.00
C ARG A 49 -4.19 12.91 -33.38
N ILE A 50 -4.72 13.85 -34.18
CA ILE A 50 -5.04 15.22 -33.75
C ILE A 50 -6.21 15.24 -32.75
N ARG A 51 -7.23 14.40 -32.98
CA ARG A 51 -8.40 14.31 -32.09
C ARG A 51 -8.05 13.85 -30.67
N ASN A 52 -7.08 12.95 -30.52
CA ASN A 52 -6.67 12.47 -29.20
C ASN A 52 -5.91 13.53 -28.40
N CYS A 53 -5.15 14.43 -29.05
CA CYS A 53 -4.43 15.51 -28.39
C CYS A 53 -5.34 16.65 -27.90
N LEU A 54 -6.41 16.95 -28.66
CA LEU A 54 -7.38 18.00 -28.31
C LEU A 54 -8.42 17.55 -27.27
N SER A 55 -8.59 16.24 -27.06
CA SER A 55 -9.57 15.71 -26.11
C SER A 55 -9.17 15.84 -24.64
N GLY A 56 -7.98 16.35 -24.32
CA GLY A 56 -7.51 16.46 -22.94
C GLY A 56 -7.39 15.12 -22.20
N ARG A 57 -7.60 13.98 -22.88
CA ARG A 57 -7.29 12.66 -22.35
C ARG A 57 -5.78 12.54 -22.26
N ARG A 58 -5.26 13.01 -21.13
CA ARG A 58 -4.06 12.45 -20.51
C ARG A 58 -4.27 10.94 -20.50
N VAL A 59 -3.66 10.26 -21.46
CA VAL A 59 -3.36 8.84 -21.32
C VAL A 59 -2.23 8.84 -20.31
N ASP A 60 -2.58 8.91 -19.02
CA ASP A 60 -1.63 8.82 -17.92
C ASP A 60 -1.02 7.42 -17.99
N ARG A 61 0.09 7.32 -18.73
CA ARG A 61 0.95 6.15 -18.78
C ARG A 61 1.94 6.24 -17.63
N ALA A 62 1.43 6.03 -16.42
CA ALA A 62 2.20 5.67 -15.24
C ALA A 62 1.18 5.09 -14.25
N VAL A 63 1.60 4.05 -13.51
CA VAL A 63 0.91 3.41 -12.38
C VAL A 63 -0.28 4.22 -11.83
N ASN A 64 -1.46 3.59 -11.76
CA ASN A 64 -2.62 4.17 -11.10
C ASN A 64 -2.41 4.16 -9.57
N LYS A 65 -1.49 5.01 -9.06
CA LYS A 65 -1.24 5.20 -7.61
C LYS A 65 -2.54 5.48 -6.87
N ARG A 66 -3.50 6.14 -7.54
CA ARG A 66 -4.85 6.40 -7.05
C ARG A 66 -5.66 5.12 -6.80
N GLY A 67 -5.51 4.08 -7.62
CA GLY A 67 -6.15 2.78 -7.40
C GLY A 67 -5.68 2.11 -6.11
N HIS A 68 -4.35 2.05 -5.90
CA HIS A 68 -3.78 1.46 -4.68
C HIS A 68 -4.14 2.25 -3.42
N ILE A 69 -4.14 3.60 -3.48
CA ILE A 69 -4.60 4.43 -2.36
C ILE A 69 -6.09 4.22 -2.09
N THR A 70 -6.94 4.22 -3.13
CA THR A 70 -8.38 4.02 -2.97
C THR A 70 -8.67 2.66 -2.34
N ASN A 71 -8.00 1.62 -2.81
CA ASN A 71 -8.07 0.29 -2.24
C ASN A 71 -7.66 0.28 -0.75
N ALA A 72 -6.52 0.88 -0.42
CA ALA A 72 -6.03 0.94 0.96
C ALA A 72 -6.97 1.70 1.90
N VAL A 73 -7.57 2.80 1.43
CA VAL A 73 -8.57 3.55 2.20
C VAL A 73 -9.83 2.72 2.40
N LEU A 74 -10.38 2.11 1.36
CA LEU A 74 -11.55 1.24 1.47
C LEU A 74 -11.29 0.07 2.42
N LEU A 75 -10.10 -0.55 2.33
CA LEU A 75 -9.70 -1.63 3.20
C LEU A 75 -9.56 -1.19 4.65
N ALA A 76 -8.93 -0.04 4.93
CA ALA A 76 -8.78 0.49 6.29
C ALA A 76 -10.14 0.77 6.94
N LEU A 77 -11.07 1.38 6.18
CA LEU A 77 -12.43 1.64 6.66
C LEU A 77 -13.22 0.35 6.86
N GLY A 78 -13.13 -0.59 5.93
CA GLY A 78 -13.78 -1.89 6.06
C GLY A 78 -13.24 -2.71 7.23
N LEU A 79 -11.92 -2.69 7.43
CA LEU A 79 -11.27 -3.37 8.55
C LEU A 79 -11.68 -2.73 9.89
N ALA A 80 -11.84 -1.41 9.98
CA ALA A 80 -12.37 -0.76 11.19
C ALA A 80 -13.75 -1.29 11.57
N VAL A 81 -14.65 -1.49 10.60
CA VAL A 81 -15.98 -2.08 10.81
C VAL A 81 -15.87 -3.57 11.21
N VAL A 82 -14.90 -4.31 10.65
CA VAL A 82 -14.65 -5.71 11.03
C VAL A 82 -14.16 -5.81 12.48
N LEU A 83 -13.22 -4.97 12.89
CA LEU A 83 -12.66 -4.98 14.24
C LEU A 83 -13.63 -4.42 15.28
N ASN A 84 -14.52 -3.51 14.88
CA ASN A 84 -15.58 -2.97 15.74
C ASN A 84 -16.92 -2.92 14.99
N PRO A 85 -17.72 -4.01 15.01
CA PRO A 85 -18.94 -4.15 14.21
C PRO A 85 -20.15 -3.39 14.78
N THR A 86 -19.92 -2.29 15.51
CA THR A 86 -20.91 -1.40 16.09
C THR A 86 -20.68 0.01 15.54
N PRO A 87 -21.68 0.75 15.03
CA PRO A 87 -21.48 2.09 14.49
C PRO A 87 -21.39 3.14 15.62
N GLU A 88 -20.32 3.07 16.42
CA GLU A 88 -20.04 3.96 17.54
C GLU A 88 -18.70 4.69 17.37
N LEU A 89 -18.39 5.62 18.27
CA LEU A 89 -17.16 6.43 18.22
C LEU A 89 -15.89 5.58 18.09
N ARG A 90 -15.87 4.42 18.76
CA ARG A 90 -14.76 3.47 18.73
C ARG A 90 -14.46 2.94 17.32
N THR A 91 -15.46 2.81 16.44
CA THR A 91 -15.22 2.40 15.04
C THR A 91 -14.55 3.50 14.25
N ALA A 92 -14.88 4.76 14.54
CA ALA A 92 -14.19 5.90 13.94
C ALA A 92 -12.74 6.01 14.44
N GLU A 93 -12.48 5.73 15.72
CA GLU A 93 -11.13 5.64 16.28
C GLU A 93 -10.31 4.57 15.54
N TRP A 94 -10.85 3.36 15.39
CA TRP A 94 -10.22 2.30 14.60
C TRP A 94 -9.92 2.73 13.16
N ALA A 95 -10.86 3.40 12.49
CA ALA A 95 -10.63 3.90 11.13
C ALA A 95 -9.45 4.89 11.08
N VAL A 96 -9.36 5.81 12.05
CA VAL A 96 -8.25 6.77 12.15
C VAL A 96 -6.92 6.08 12.45
N GLU A 97 -6.93 5.07 13.32
CA GLU A 97 -5.72 4.31 13.65
C GLU A 97 -5.22 3.44 12.48
N LEU A 98 -6.13 2.84 11.71
CA LEU A 98 -5.81 1.95 10.59
C LEU A 98 -5.39 2.69 9.32
N LEU A 99 -5.94 3.88 9.07
CA LEU A 99 -5.70 4.62 7.83
C LEU A 99 -4.20 4.86 7.57
N PRO A 100 -3.41 5.46 8.49
CA PRO A 100 -2.00 5.72 8.26
C PRO A 100 -1.17 4.46 7.94
N PRO A 101 -1.17 3.39 8.77
CA PRO A 101 -0.34 2.22 8.50
C PRO A 101 -0.77 1.44 7.25
N VAL A 102 -2.07 1.31 6.98
CA VAL A 102 -2.57 0.57 5.81
C VAL A 102 -2.25 1.32 4.52
N VAL A 103 -2.49 2.64 4.48
CA VAL A 103 -2.16 3.47 3.31
C VAL A 103 -0.65 3.54 3.10
N LEU A 104 0.13 3.71 4.17
CA LEU A 104 1.59 3.69 4.09
C LEU A 104 2.12 2.35 3.55
N GLY A 105 1.57 1.24 4.05
CA GLY A 105 1.91 -0.10 3.55
C GLY A 105 1.58 -0.28 2.07
N ALA A 106 0.42 0.22 1.62
CA ALA A 106 0.03 0.13 0.22
C ALA A 106 0.87 1.01 -0.71
N LEU A 107 1.45 2.10 -0.21
CA LEU A 107 2.35 2.96 -0.98
C LEU A 107 3.80 2.45 -1.00
N LEU A 108 4.18 1.60 -0.04
CA LEU A 108 5.57 1.16 0.11
C LEU A 108 6.09 0.38 -1.11
N PRO A 109 5.37 -0.60 -1.70
CA PRO A 109 5.82 -1.26 -2.92
C PRO A 109 6.07 -0.28 -4.07
N ASP A 110 5.21 0.72 -4.22
CA ASP A 110 5.31 1.74 -5.28
C ASP A 110 6.51 2.67 -5.14
N ILE A 111 7.23 2.69 -4.01
CA ILE A 111 8.50 3.43 -3.89
C ILE A 111 9.53 2.92 -4.91
N ASP A 112 9.41 1.67 -5.38
CA ASP A 112 10.29 1.13 -6.41
C ASP A 112 10.12 1.79 -7.78
N THR A 113 9.08 2.60 -8.00
CA THR A 113 8.97 3.42 -9.22
C THR A 113 10.05 4.50 -9.29
N GLU A 114 10.52 4.99 -8.14
CA GLU A 114 11.46 6.11 -8.06
C GLU A 114 12.92 5.67 -7.89
N PHE A 115 13.16 4.49 -7.29
CA PHE A 115 14.52 4.03 -6.92
C PHE A 115 14.91 2.66 -7.50
N GLY A 116 14.01 1.93 -8.15
CA GLY A 116 14.24 0.54 -8.53
C GLY A 116 13.63 0.12 -9.86
N ARG A 117 13.45 -1.19 -10.03
CA ARG A 117 12.67 -1.76 -11.12
C ARG A 117 11.24 -1.90 -10.63
N HIS A 118 10.36 -1.07 -11.17
CA HIS A 118 8.94 -1.11 -10.85
C HIS A 118 8.37 -2.53 -10.98
N ARG A 119 7.58 -2.98 -10.00
CA ARG A 119 6.97 -4.34 -9.89
C ARG A 119 7.95 -5.47 -9.64
N LYS A 120 9.17 -5.15 -9.24
CA LYS A 120 10.22 -6.14 -8.98
C LYS A 120 10.89 -5.86 -7.65
N THR A 121 11.47 -4.67 -7.48
CA THR A 121 12.35 -4.39 -6.34
C THR A 121 11.61 -4.39 -5.00
N LEU A 122 10.40 -3.82 -4.93
CA LEU A 122 9.60 -3.81 -3.68
C LEU A 122 8.26 -4.54 -3.80
N HIS A 123 7.98 -5.17 -4.95
CA HIS A 123 6.81 -6.00 -5.19
C HIS A 123 7.16 -7.49 -5.17
N ASN A 124 7.72 -7.97 -4.05
CA ASN A 124 8.18 -9.35 -3.89
C ASN A 124 7.91 -9.89 -2.48
N LEU A 125 7.82 -11.21 -2.39
CA LEU A 125 7.51 -11.92 -1.15
C LEU A 125 8.53 -11.67 -0.02
N PRO A 126 9.85 -11.54 -0.27
CA PRO A 126 10.79 -11.13 0.78
C PRO A 126 10.42 -9.82 1.49
N VAL A 127 9.96 -8.80 0.74
CA VAL A 127 9.50 -7.53 1.33
C VAL A 127 8.25 -7.76 2.18
N LEU A 128 7.24 -8.48 1.67
CA LEU A 128 6.05 -8.80 2.45
C LEU A 128 6.41 -9.58 3.73
N ALA A 129 7.27 -10.61 3.62
CA ALA A 129 7.70 -11.42 4.75
C ALA A 129 8.42 -10.58 5.83
N LEU A 130 9.24 -9.61 5.42
CA LEU A 130 9.90 -8.68 6.34
C LEU A 130 8.86 -7.89 7.15
N PHE A 131 7.84 -7.32 6.50
CA PHE A 131 6.83 -6.52 7.18
C PHE A 131 5.83 -7.35 7.99
N VAL A 132 5.64 -8.63 7.66
CA VAL A 132 4.92 -9.59 8.51
C VAL A 132 5.74 -9.95 9.75
N ALA A 133 7.05 -10.16 9.60
CA ALA A 133 7.93 -10.49 10.72
C ALA A 133 8.18 -9.30 11.66
N TYR A 134 8.18 -8.07 11.13
CA TYR A 134 8.47 -6.85 11.89
C TYR A 134 7.63 -6.68 13.16
N PRO A 135 6.28 -6.73 13.12
CA PRO A 135 5.46 -6.62 14.33
C PRO A 135 5.67 -7.77 15.31
N ILE A 136 6.02 -8.97 14.84
CA ILE A 136 6.28 -10.13 15.72
C ILE A 136 7.56 -9.90 16.54
N VAL A 137 8.57 -9.26 15.95
CA VAL A 137 9.87 -9.02 16.59
C VAL A 137 9.88 -7.74 17.43
N PHE A 138 9.21 -6.68 16.96
CA PHE A 138 9.33 -5.33 17.52
C PHE A 138 8.04 -4.78 18.14
N ASP A 139 6.93 -5.50 18.05
CA ASP A 139 5.61 -5.11 18.58
C ASP A 139 5.16 -3.71 18.14
N ASN A 140 5.37 -3.41 16.84
CA ASN A 140 5.00 -2.13 16.23
C ASN A 140 4.65 -2.34 14.75
N LEU A 141 3.96 -1.37 14.13
CA LEU A 141 3.58 -1.39 12.71
C LEU A 141 2.68 -2.57 12.31
N GLN A 142 1.84 -3.03 13.25
CA GLN A 142 0.98 -4.22 13.13
C GLN A 142 0.15 -4.28 11.84
N PHE A 143 -0.27 -3.13 11.28
CA PHE A 143 -1.15 -3.09 10.10
C PHE A 143 -0.45 -2.74 8.78
N VAL A 144 0.86 -2.46 8.79
CA VAL A 144 1.58 -2.06 7.57
C VAL A 144 1.64 -3.20 6.55
N TRP A 145 1.86 -4.44 7.01
CA TRP A 145 1.89 -5.60 6.13
C TRP A 145 0.55 -5.85 5.43
N ILE A 146 -0.58 -5.49 6.05
CA ILE A 146 -1.91 -5.59 5.42
C ILE A 146 -1.95 -4.68 4.19
N GLY A 147 -1.45 -3.45 4.30
CA GLY A 147 -1.32 -2.50 3.19
C GLY A 147 -0.46 -3.05 2.04
N ILE A 148 0.66 -3.70 2.35
CA ILE A 148 1.53 -4.32 1.35
C ILE A 148 0.83 -5.53 0.69
N ALA A 149 0.21 -6.39 1.50
CA ALA A 149 -0.46 -7.59 1.03
C ALA A 149 -1.63 -7.25 0.08
N THR A 150 -2.46 -6.28 0.45
CA THR A 150 -3.58 -5.85 -0.40
C THR A 150 -3.10 -5.20 -1.70
N HIS A 151 -1.99 -4.45 -1.64
CA HIS A 151 -1.36 -3.94 -2.86
C HIS A 151 -1.02 -5.11 -3.80
N TYR A 152 -0.37 -6.17 -3.28
CA TYR A 152 0.04 -7.32 -4.09
C TYR A 152 -1.17 -8.07 -4.66
N VAL A 153 -2.24 -8.24 -3.87
CA VAL A 153 -3.48 -8.85 -4.34
C VAL A 153 -4.07 -8.05 -5.49
N LEU A 154 -4.17 -6.73 -5.37
CA LEU A 154 -4.68 -5.87 -6.43
C LEU A 154 -3.81 -5.95 -7.69
N ASP A 155 -2.49 -6.04 -7.53
CA ASP A 155 -1.55 -6.12 -8.64
C ASP A 155 -1.57 -7.50 -9.34
N VAL A 156 -1.86 -8.59 -8.63
CA VAL A 156 -1.98 -9.95 -9.17
C VAL A 156 -3.36 -10.22 -9.77
N VAL A 157 -4.42 -9.73 -9.14
CA VAL A 157 -5.82 -10.07 -9.47
C VAL A 157 -6.51 -8.96 -10.26
N GLY A 158 -6.27 -7.69 -9.92
CA GLY A 158 -6.96 -6.54 -10.50
C GLY A 158 -6.38 -6.08 -11.84
N SER A 159 -5.12 -6.41 -12.12
CA SER A 159 -4.38 -5.96 -13.31
C SER A 159 -4.10 -7.10 -14.29
N LYS A 160 -3.96 -6.76 -15.58
CA LYS A 160 -3.43 -7.68 -16.61
C LYS A 160 -1.92 -7.88 -16.54
N ARG A 161 -1.20 -7.08 -15.74
CA ARG A 161 0.24 -7.24 -15.48
C ARG A 161 0.44 -7.83 -14.10
N GLY A 162 1.44 -8.67 -13.93
CA GLY A 162 1.78 -9.29 -12.66
C GLY A 162 2.82 -8.53 -11.85
N ILE A 163 3.34 -9.23 -10.83
CA ILE A 163 4.48 -8.83 -9.99
C ILE A 163 5.53 -9.94 -9.94
N ALA A 164 6.80 -9.57 -9.77
CA ALA A 164 7.89 -10.52 -9.63
C ALA A 164 8.03 -10.99 -8.17
N LEU A 165 7.23 -11.99 -7.79
CA LEU A 165 7.15 -12.52 -6.42
C LEU A 165 8.49 -12.92 -5.81
N PHE A 166 9.47 -13.34 -6.61
CA PHE A 166 10.75 -13.90 -6.16
C PHE A 166 11.96 -13.09 -6.61
N TYR A 167 11.85 -11.76 -6.72
CA TYR A 167 12.99 -10.91 -7.05
C TYR A 167 14.25 -11.27 -6.21
N PRO A 168 15.44 -11.45 -6.81
CA PRO A 168 15.87 -11.01 -8.14
C PRO A 168 15.43 -11.87 -9.34
N TYR A 169 14.67 -12.95 -9.12
CA TYR A 169 14.07 -13.69 -10.23
C TYR A 169 12.96 -12.84 -10.88
N GLU A 170 13.10 -12.55 -12.17
CA GLU A 170 12.30 -11.52 -12.84
C GLU A 170 10.94 -11.99 -13.38
N GLN A 171 10.60 -13.27 -13.21
CA GLN A 171 9.33 -13.82 -13.67
C GLN A 171 8.16 -13.13 -12.97
N GLU A 172 7.26 -12.53 -13.74
CA GLU A 172 6.02 -11.93 -13.25
C GLU A 172 4.92 -12.99 -13.12
N TYR A 173 4.13 -12.89 -12.05
CA TYR A 173 2.97 -13.73 -11.77
C TYR A 173 1.72 -12.85 -11.67
N GLY A 174 0.65 -13.24 -12.36
CA GLY A 174 -0.63 -12.52 -12.40
C GLY A 174 -1.74 -13.43 -12.93
N LEU A 175 -3.00 -13.11 -12.64
CA LEU A 175 -4.14 -13.88 -13.13
C LEU A 175 -4.66 -13.34 -14.48
N PRO A 176 -5.16 -14.20 -15.38
CA PRO A 176 -5.68 -13.78 -16.69
C PRO A 176 -7.04 -13.07 -16.63
N ILE A 177 -7.55 -12.75 -15.43
CA ILE A 177 -8.88 -12.18 -15.19
C ILE A 177 -8.87 -10.67 -14.91
N GLY A 178 -7.70 -10.05 -14.78
CA GLY A 178 -7.58 -8.63 -14.45
C GLY A 178 -8.00 -7.68 -15.59
N VAL A 179 -8.21 -6.41 -15.25
CA VAL A 179 -8.48 -5.34 -16.21
C VAL A 179 -7.23 -4.50 -16.47
N ALA A 180 -7.18 -3.82 -17.61
CA ALA A 180 -6.11 -2.84 -17.82
C ALA A 180 -6.31 -1.67 -16.84
N VAL A 181 -5.24 -1.20 -16.21
CA VAL A 181 -5.27 -0.07 -15.26
C VAL A 181 -5.83 1.23 -15.86
N SER A 182 -5.81 1.35 -17.20
CA SER A 182 -6.36 2.49 -17.94
C SER A 182 -7.82 2.31 -18.36
N SER A 183 -8.49 1.25 -17.93
CA SER A 183 -9.88 0.96 -18.29
C SER A 183 -10.84 1.77 -17.40
N ASP A 184 -11.95 2.21 -17.98
CA ASP A 184 -13.06 2.85 -17.23
C ASP A 184 -13.64 1.95 -16.12
N ARG A 185 -13.39 0.63 -16.19
CA ARG A 185 -13.83 -0.35 -15.18
C ARG A 185 -12.80 -0.58 -14.07
N ALA A 186 -11.61 0.02 -14.14
CA ALA A 186 -10.54 -0.23 -13.17
C ALA A 186 -10.96 0.15 -11.74
N ASP A 187 -11.64 1.29 -11.57
CA ASP A 187 -12.10 1.74 -10.26
C ASP A 187 -13.19 0.81 -9.68
N LEU A 188 -14.12 0.32 -10.54
CA LEU A 188 -15.13 -0.64 -10.13
C LEU A 188 -14.51 -1.97 -9.71
N VAL A 189 -13.56 -2.50 -10.49
CA VAL A 189 -12.85 -3.74 -10.15
C VAL A 189 -12.08 -3.59 -8.84
N THR A 190 -11.42 -2.44 -8.65
CA THR A 190 -10.74 -2.12 -7.39
C THR A 190 -11.72 -2.18 -6.22
N ALA A 191 -12.86 -1.50 -6.28
CA ALA A 191 -13.84 -1.52 -5.21
C ALA A 191 -14.40 -2.92 -4.92
N VAL A 192 -14.62 -3.74 -5.94
CA VAL A 192 -15.07 -5.14 -5.79
C VAL A 192 -13.99 -5.98 -5.11
N ILE A 193 -12.73 -5.83 -5.51
CA ILE A 193 -11.61 -6.52 -4.87
C ILE A 193 -11.47 -6.07 -3.41
N SER A 194 -11.51 -4.76 -3.13
CA SER A 194 -11.45 -4.25 -1.76
C SER A 194 -12.56 -4.85 -0.89
N ALA A 195 -13.79 -4.93 -1.40
CA ALA A 195 -14.90 -5.54 -0.67
C ALA A 195 -14.67 -7.03 -0.39
N ALA A 196 -14.14 -7.77 -1.38
CA ALA A 196 -13.78 -9.18 -1.21
C ALA A 196 -12.63 -9.37 -0.20
N GLU A 197 -11.65 -8.49 -0.20
CA GLU A 197 -10.54 -8.51 0.77
C GLU A 197 -11.04 -8.21 2.19
N VAL A 198 -11.91 -7.22 2.37
CA VAL A 198 -12.54 -6.96 3.68
C VAL A 198 -13.31 -8.18 4.15
N ALA A 199 -14.10 -8.82 3.27
CA ALA A 199 -14.84 -10.03 3.61
C ALA A 199 -13.90 -11.19 4.01
N LEU A 200 -12.80 -11.39 3.27
CA LEU A 200 -11.80 -12.40 3.61
C LEU A 200 -11.13 -12.09 4.95
N LEU A 201 -10.73 -10.84 5.19
CA LEU A 201 -10.16 -10.42 6.47
C LEU A 201 -11.17 -10.56 7.62
N ALA A 202 -12.46 -10.34 7.38
CA ALA A 202 -13.50 -10.60 8.36
C ALA A 202 -13.59 -12.10 8.71
N VAL A 203 -13.59 -12.97 7.71
CA VAL A 203 -13.60 -14.43 7.92
C VAL A 203 -12.36 -14.85 8.71
N LEU A 204 -11.17 -14.37 8.32
CA LEU A 204 -9.95 -14.65 9.05
C LEU A 204 -10.02 -14.12 10.48
N HIS A 205 -10.47 -12.87 10.67
CA HIS A 205 -10.57 -12.21 11.96
C HIS A 205 -11.49 -12.96 12.92
N PHE A 206 -12.67 -13.40 12.47
CA PHE A 206 -13.67 -14.02 13.33
C PHE A 206 -13.44 -15.51 13.57
N PHE A 207 -12.86 -16.23 12.60
CA PHE A 207 -12.81 -17.69 12.65
C PHE A 207 -11.40 -18.28 12.79
N VAL A 208 -10.34 -17.53 12.44
CA VAL A 208 -8.99 -18.11 12.31
C VAL A 208 -7.98 -17.42 13.21
N VAL A 209 -7.78 -16.11 13.04
CA VAL A 209 -6.75 -15.31 13.73
C VAL A 209 -7.38 -14.02 14.23
N ASP A 210 -7.07 -13.64 15.47
CA ASP A 210 -7.35 -12.29 15.94
C ASP A 210 -6.33 -11.31 15.35
N LEU A 211 -6.76 -10.55 14.34
CA LEU A 211 -5.94 -9.54 13.68
C LEU A 211 -5.43 -8.41 14.61
N THR A 212 -6.00 -8.22 15.81
CA THR A 212 -5.52 -7.21 16.77
C THR A 212 -4.33 -7.70 17.59
N THR A 213 -4.23 -9.00 17.80
CA THR A 213 -3.18 -9.64 18.60
C THR A 213 -2.25 -10.52 17.77
N ALA A 214 -2.56 -10.70 16.48
CA ALA A 214 -1.97 -11.69 15.58
C ALA A 214 -2.03 -13.14 16.11
N GLY A 215 -2.87 -13.42 17.10
CA GLY A 215 -3.01 -14.74 17.72
C GLY A 215 -3.99 -15.64 16.99
N VAL A 216 -3.66 -16.93 16.81
CA VAL A 216 -4.63 -17.93 16.33
C VAL A 216 -5.71 -18.12 17.38
N ARG A 217 -6.98 -18.17 16.96
CA ARG A 217 -8.09 -18.29 17.90
C ARG A 217 -8.14 -19.69 18.54
N PRO A 218 -8.51 -19.80 19.83
CA PRO A 218 -8.62 -21.08 20.54
C PRO A 218 -9.46 -22.14 19.80
N GLN A 219 -10.55 -21.73 19.14
CA GLN A 219 -11.45 -22.64 18.43
C GLN A 219 -10.75 -23.39 17.29
N VAL A 220 -9.69 -22.81 16.69
CA VAL A 220 -8.92 -23.48 15.65
C VAL A 220 -8.14 -24.67 16.23
N TYR A 221 -7.58 -24.51 17.43
CA TYR A 221 -6.85 -25.60 18.10
C TYR A 221 -7.77 -26.74 18.53
N GLU A 222 -9.04 -26.44 18.86
CA GLU A 222 -10.05 -27.43 19.22
C GLU A 222 -10.48 -28.29 18.02
N LEU A 223 -10.37 -27.77 16.79
CA LEU A 223 -10.68 -28.49 15.55
C LEU A 223 -9.52 -29.35 15.04
N LEU A 224 -8.28 -29.08 15.47
CA LEU A 224 -7.09 -29.82 15.01
C LEU A 224 -7.16 -31.34 15.27
N PRO A 225 -7.62 -31.84 16.43
CA PRO A 225 -7.76 -33.27 16.67
C PRO A 225 -8.76 -33.91 15.71
N GLU A 226 -9.91 -33.27 15.46
CA GLU A 226 -10.94 -33.80 14.56
C GLU A 226 -10.43 -33.87 13.11
N VAL A 227 -9.77 -32.80 12.65
CA VAL A 227 -9.14 -32.73 11.34
C VAL A 227 -8.06 -33.80 11.20
N ALA A 228 -7.17 -33.93 12.19
CA ALA A 228 -6.13 -34.96 12.19
C ALA A 228 -6.72 -36.38 12.14
N THR A 229 -7.80 -36.62 12.88
CA THR A 229 -8.52 -37.91 12.88
C THR A 229 -9.16 -38.19 11.52
N GLN A 230 -9.70 -37.16 10.87
CA GLN A 230 -10.29 -37.29 9.53
C GLN A 230 -9.22 -37.54 8.46
N PHE A 231 -8.07 -36.88 8.53
CA PHE A 231 -6.93 -37.18 7.66
C PHE A 231 -6.41 -38.60 7.85
N LEU A 232 -6.31 -39.08 9.10
CA LEU A 232 -5.94 -40.47 9.40
C LEU A 232 -6.94 -41.46 8.81
N ARG A 233 -8.24 -41.21 8.97
CA ARG A 233 -9.29 -42.06 8.36
C ARG A 233 -9.22 -42.10 6.84
N VAL A 234 -8.92 -40.96 6.19
CA VAL A 234 -8.74 -40.91 4.72
C VAL A 234 -7.46 -41.64 4.30
N ALA A 235 -6.38 -41.53 5.08
CA ALA A 235 -5.13 -42.25 4.81
C ALA A 235 -5.29 -43.77 5.00
N GLU A 236 -6.07 -44.20 6.01
CA GLU A 236 -6.40 -45.61 6.26
C GLU A 236 -7.37 -46.19 5.22
N ALA A 237 -8.25 -45.36 4.64
CA ALA A 237 -9.21 -45.80 3.63
C ALA A 237 -8.57 -46.23 2.30
N GLY A 238 -7.29 -45.93 2.08
CA GLY A 238 -6.55 -46.26 0.85
C GLY A 238 -7.01 -45.46 -0.38
N PRO A 239 -6.25 -45.49 -1.48
CA PRO A 239 -6.67 -44.87 -2.73
C PRO A 239 -7.91 -45.60 -3.29
N ILE A 240 -8.94 -44.82 -3.59
CA ILE A 240 -10.15 -45.23 -4.34
C ILE A 240 -9.81 -45.58 -5.79
#